data_AF-E3HAH8-F1
#
_entry.id   AF-E3HAH8-F1
#
_cell.length_a   1.000
_cell.length_b   1.000
_cell.length_c   1.000
_cell.angle_alpha   90.00
_cell.angle_beta   90.00
_cell.angle_gamma   90.00
#
_symmetry.space_group_name_H-M   'P 1'
#
loop_
_entity.id
_entity.type
_entity.pdbx_description
1 polymer ?
#
loop_
_entity_poly.entity_id
_entity_poly.type
_entity_poly.pdbx_seq_one_letter_code
_entity_poly.pdbx_strand_id
1 'polypeptide(L)'
;MRALALFSGGLDSALAIKVVVDQGIEVIALNFVSHFFGGKNEKAEKMAEQLGVRLEYVDFSKIHTEILKESPSGRGKNMNPCIDCHALMFEVAAKLLEKYDANFIISGEVLGQRPMSQNYIALGKVMELSGVEDLIVRPLSAKLLPPTKPIREGWVDREQLLDIQGRSRKRQMALMEEYGIVEYPSPGGGCMLTEPNYSYRLKTLENDGFLEDNYSFLFHLAKYGRFFRMESGKYLFVGREHDDNLKISEYKDFGSLYIVGAGTPGPAVVGYGDLTKEEIIFGKELFARYSKSKGKSNTEMVVNGVIEEIEALDEKSINEKIKKYQVIL
;
A
#
# COMPACT_ATOMS: atom_id res chain seq x y z
N MET A 1 -27.63 -6.17 16.65
CA MET A 1 -26.63 -5.09 16.60
C MET A 1 -25.60 -5.45 15.55
N ARG A 2 -25.14 -4.47 14.76
CA ARG A 2 -24.14 -4.69 13.71
C ARG A 2 -23.04 -3.62 13.76
N ALA A 3 -21.81 -4.03 13.51
CA ALA A 3 -20.64 -3.16 13.42
C ALA A 3 -19.92 -3.28 12.07
N LEU A 4 -19.31 -2.19 11.61
CA LEU A 4 -18.36 -2.22 10.51
C LEU A 4 -16.93 -2.25 11.07
N ALA A 5 -16.08 -3.14 10.59
CA ALA A 5 -14.71 -3.27 11.06
C ALA A 5 -13.71 -2.81 10.00
N LEU A 6 -12.81 -1.88 10.36
CA LEU A 6 -11.64 -1.57 9.52
C LEU A 6 -10.69 -2.77 9.53
N PHE A 7 -10.69 -3.54 8.44
CA PHE A 7 -10.06 -4.85 8.36
C PHE A 7 -8.88 -4.87 7.40
N SER A 8 -7.66 -4.91 7.97
CA SER A 8 -6.41 -4.97 7.21
C SER A 8 -6.00 -6.38 6.77
N GLY A 9 -6.70 -7.42 7.24
CA GLY A 9 -6.27 -8.82 7.12
C GLY A 9 -5.15 -9.21 8.10
N GLY A 10 -4.66 -8.28 8.93
CA GLY A 10 -3.63 -8.52 9.93
C GLY A 10 -4.16 -8.91 11.30
N LEU A 11 -3.21 -9.34 12.16
CA LEU A 11 -3.40 -9.76 13.56
C LEU A 11 -4.35 -8.85 14.36
N ASP A 12 -4.03 -7.56 14.44
CA ASP A 12 -4.72 -6.64 15.34
C ASP A 12 -6.19 -6.41 14.89
N SER A 13 -6.45 -6.30 13.57
CA SER A 13 -7.82 -6.16 13.06
C SER A 13 -8.65 -7.44 13.20
N ALA A 14 -8.03 -8.61 13.02
CA ALA A 14 -8.72 -9.89 13.20
C ALA A 14 -9.14 -10.12 14.66
N LEU A 15 -8.22 -9.88 15.59
CA LEU A 15 -8.50 -10.01 17.01
C LEU A 15 -9.59 -9.03 17.48
N ALA A 16 -9.58 -7.78 16.98
CA ALA A 16 -10.62 -6.81 17.29
C ALA A 16 -12.01 -7.27 16.83
N ILE A 17 -12.09 -7.87 15.64
CA ILE A 17 -13.34 -8.47 15.14
C ILE A 17 -13.77 -9.62 16.06
N LYS A 18 -12.87 -10.54 16.38
CA LYS A 18 -13.19 -11.71 17.21
C LYS A 18 -13.75 -11.32 18.58
N VAL A 19 -13.12 -10.37 19.26
CA VAL A 19 -13.57 -9.84 20.56
C VAL A 19 -15.00 -9.29 20.50
N VAL A 20 -15.39 -8.68 19.39
CA VAL A 20 -16.73 -8.10 19.22
C VAL A 20 -17.75 -9.17 18.81
N VAL A 21 -17.36 -10.10 17.93
CA VAL A 21 -18.20 -11.24 17.52
C VAL A 21 -18.56 -12.12 18.72
N ASP A 22 -17.64 -12.32 19.66
CA ASP A 22 -17.88 -13.12 20.88
C ASP A 22 -18.94 -12.52 21.81
N GLN A 23 -19.26 -11.23 21.65
CA GLN A 23 -20.38 -10.58 22.35
C GLN A 23 -21.72 -10.77 21.63
N GLY A 24 -21.77 -11.58 20.56
CA GLY A 24 -22.98 -11.80 19.75
C GLY A 24 -23.31 -10.64 18.80
N ILE A 25 -22.33 -9.78 18.49
CA ILE A 25 -22.51 -8.64 17.58
C ILE A 25 -22.11 -9.06 16.17
N GLU A 26 -22.97 -8.80 15.20
CA GLU A 26 -22.66 -9.06 13.79
C GLU A 26 -21.60 -8.08 13.30
N VAL A 27 -20.58 -8.56 12.59
CA VAL A 27 -19.50 -7.72 12.07
C VAL A 27 -19.36 -7.90 10.56
N ILE A 28 -19.30 -6.78 9.84
CA ILE A 28 -18.89 -6.74 8.43
C ILE A 28 -17.48 -6.15 8.36
N ALA A 29 -16.54 -6.92 7.83
CA ALA A 29 -15.16 -6.52 7.63
C ALA A 29 -15.01 -5.68 6.37
N LEU A 30 -14.53 -4.44 6.52
CA LEU A 30 -14.23 -3.52 5.41
C LEU A 30 -12.73 -3.51 5.13
N ASN A 31 -12.33 -4.03 3.97
CA ASN A 31 -10.97 -3.92 3.46
C ASN A 31 -10.86 -2.74 2.50
N PHE A 32 -10.18 -1.69 2.95
CA PHE A 32 -9.97 -0.48 2.17
C PHE A 32 -8.87 -0.69 1.12
N VAL A 33 -9.18 -0.37 -0.14
CA VAL A 33 -8.31 -0.59 -1.30
C VAL A 33 -7.85 0.74 -1.86
N SER A 34 -6.54 0.99 -1.79
CA SER A 34 -5.88 2.14 -2.42
C SER A 34 -4.85 1.68 -3.46
N HIS A 35 -4.19 2.62 -4.14
CA HIS A 35 -3.03 2.29 -4.96
C HIS A 35 -1.84 1.75 -4.17
N PHE A 36 -1.82 1.86 -2.83
CA PHE A 36 -0.64 1.59 -2.01
C PHE A 36 -0.81 0.38 -1.07
N PHE A 37 -2.04 -0.04 -0.81
CA PHE A 37 -2.36 -1.16 0.07
C PHE A 37 -3.79 -1.66 -0.15
N GLY A 38 -4.09 -2.81 0.46
CA GLY A 38 -5.40 -3.46 0.38
C GLY A 38 -5.58 -4.21 -0.93
N GLY A 39 -6.83 -4.59 -1.18
CA GLY A 39 -7.23 -5.34 -2.37
C GLY A 39 -7.37 -6.83 -2.11
N LYS A 40 -7.98 -7.51 -3.09
CA LYS A 40 -8.24 -8.95 -3.02
C LYS A 40 -6.95 -9.72 -2.82
N ASN A 41 -6.91 -10.50 -1.75
CA ASN A 41 -5.79 -11.38 -1.45
C ASN A 41 -6.29 -12.56 -0.61
N GLU A 42 -5.76 -13.74 -0.94
CA GLU A 42 -6.18 -15.02 -0.34
C GLU A 42 -6.03 -15.02 1.20
N LYS A 43 -5.05 -14.30 1.75
CA LYS A 43 -4.83 -14.25 3.21
C LYS A 43 -5.94 -13.50 3.94
N ALA A 44 -6.38 -12.35 3.42
CA ALA A 44 -7.46 -11.58 4.01
C ALA A 44 -8.81 -12.32 3.87
N GLU A 45 -9.03 -13.00 2.75
CA GLU A 45 -10.23 -13.80 2.52
C GLU A 45 -10.29 -15.00 3.49
N LYS A 46 -9.21 -15.79 3.61
CA LYS A 46 -9.11 -16.88 4.60
C LYS A 46 -9.26 -16.41 6.04
N MET A 47 -8.74 -15.23 6.36
CA MET A 47 -8.90 -14.66 7.70
C MET A 47 -10.37 -14.29 7.97
N ALA A 48 -11.05 -13.65 7.02
CA ALA A 48 -12.47 -13.35 7.17
C ALA A 48 -13.34 -14.62 7.29
N GLU A 49 -12.99 -15.67 6.54
CA GLU A 49 -13.62 -16.99 6.63
C GLU A 49 -13.42 -17.63 8.00
N GLN A 50 -12.19 -17.66 8.53
CA GLN A 50 -11.91 -18.15 9.90
C GLN A 50 -12.69 -17.40 10.97
N LEU A 51 -12.93 -16.09 10.77
CA LEU A 51 -13.71 -15.26 11.68
C LEU A 51 -15.23 -15.40 11.49
N GLY A 52 -15.69 -16.06 10.41
CA GLY A 52 -17.10 -16.19 10.08
C GLY A 52 -17.77 -14.86 9.72
N VAL A 53 -17.02 -13.89 9.17
CA VAL A 53 -17.53 -12.55 8.87
C VAL A 53 -17.60 -12.28 7.38
N ARG A 54 -18.56 -11.44 6.98
CA ARG A 54 -18.65 -10.91 5.62
C ARG A 54 -17.48 -9.96 5.36
N LEU A 55 -16.79 -10.15 4.23
CA LEU A 55 -15.71 -9.29 3.77
C LEU A 55 -16.17 -8.42 2.59
N GLU A 56 -15.98 -7.10 2.73
CA GLU A 56 -16.29 -6.11 1.70
C GLU A 56 -15.04 -5.33 1.33
N TYR A 57 -14.81 -5.16 0.02
CA TYR A 57 -13.72 -4.34 -0.49
C TYR A 57 -14.24 -2.95 -0.82
N VAL A 58 -13.61 -1.93 -0.24
CA VAL A 58 -13.99 -0.53 -0.42
C VAL A 58 -12.88 0.19 -1.16
N ASP A 59 -13.06 0.42 -2.45
CA ASP A 59 -12.13 1.27 -3.21
C ASP A 59 -12.29 2.72 -2.77
N PHE A 60 -11.16 3.31 -2.37
CA PHE A 60 -11.04 4.71 -2.01
C PHE A 60 -9.74 5.31 -2.56
N SER A 61 -9.18 4.70 -3.61
CA SER A 61 -7.86 5.02 -4.17
C SER A 61 -7.73 6.49 -4.57
N LYS A 62 -8.75 7.03 -5.23
CA LYS A 62 -8.78 8.42 -5.68
C LYS A 62 -8.73 9.41 -4.52
N ILE A 63 -9.64 9.29 -3.56
CA ILE A 63 -9.69 10.18 -2.39
C ILE A 63 -8.48 9.98 -1.47
N HIS A 64 -7.95 8.76 -1.37
CA HIS A 64 -6.71 8.48 -0.66
C HIS A 64 -5.50 9.16 -1.32
N THR A 65 -5.46 9.26 -2.66
CA THR A 65 -4.41 9.99 -3.38
C THR A 65 -4.43 11.48 -3.05
N GLU A 66 -5.61 12.09 -2.89
CA GLU A 66 -5.70 13.49 -2.43
C GLU A 66 -5.18 13.68 -1.00
N ILE A 67 -5.47 12.75 -0.08
CA ILE A 67 -4.89 12.76 1.28
C ILE A 67 -3.37 12.65 1.26
N LEU A 68 -2.81 11.92 0.30
CA LEU A 68 -1.36 11.94 0.12
C LEU A 68 -0.90 13.33 -0.25
N LYS A 69 -1.39 13.90 -1.36
CA LYS A 69 -0.99 15.23 -1.85
C LYS A 69 -1.05 16.28 -0.75
N GLU A 70 -2.17 16.33 -0.04
CA GLU A 70 -2.43 17.27 1.04
C GLU A 70 -2.78 16.48 2.30
N SER A 71 -1.79 16.23 3.15
CA SER A 71 -1.96 15.56 4.44
C SER A 71 -2.10 16.61 5.56
N PRO A 72 -3.31 16.90 6.10
CA PRO A 72 -3.51 17.96 7.09
C PRO A 72 -2.72 17.75 8.39
N SER A 73 -2.40 16.50 8.73
CA SER A 73 -1.55 16.15 9.87
C SER A 73 -0.07 16.11 9.56
N GLY A 74 0.31 16.41 8.33
CA GLY A 74 1.65 16.20 7.82
C GLY A 74 1.98 14.73 7.62
N ARG A 75 3.11 14.47 6.97
CA ARG A 75 3.64 13.12 6.76
C ARG A 75 4.67 12.80 7.84
N GLY A 76 4.64 11.56 8.32
CA GLY A 76 5.70 11.00 9.16
C GLY A 76 6.95 10.65 8.36
N LYS A 77 7.76 9.70 8.86
CA LYS A 77 8.91 9.18 8.11
C LYS A 77 8.46 8.69 6.72
N ASN A 78 9.25 9.03 5.68
CA ASN A 78 8.97 8.72 4.28
C ASN A 78 7.69 9.43 3.78
N MET A 79 6.75 8.72 3.15
CA MET A 79 5.49 9.31 2.70
C MET A 79 4.30 8.91 3.59
N ASN A 80 4.54 8.63 4.87
CA ASN A 80 3.54 8.07 5.79
C ASN A 80 2.45 9.09 6.19
N PRO A 81 1.16 8.91 5.79
CA PRO A 81 0.06 9.81 6.13
C PRO A 81 -0.89 9.20 7.18
N CYS A 82 -0.45 8.22 7.99
CA CYS A 82 -1.36 7.30 8.68
C CYS A 82 -2.46 7.97 9.53
N ILE A 83 -2.24 9.14 10.13
CA ILE A 83 -3.30 9.86 10.88
C ILE A 83 -4.45 10.23 9.93
N ASP A 84 -4.14 10.92 8.85
CA ASP A 84 -5.14 11.38 7.88
C ASP A 84 -5.75 10.19 7.11
N CYS A 85 -4.95 9.17 6.79
CA CYS A 85 -5.45 7.94 6.18
C CYS A 85 -6.44 7.20 7.08
N HIS A 86 -6.17 7.09 8.39
CA HIS A 86 -7.09 6.46 9.32
C HIS A 86 -8.37 7.29 9.49
N ALA A 87 -8.25 8.61 9.61
CA ALA A 87 -9.40 9.51 9.66
C ALA A 87 -10.31 9.32 8.44
N LEU A 88 -9.73 9.29 7.23
CA LEU A 88 -10.45 9.05 5.99
C LEU A 88 -11.14 7.67 5.97
N MET A 89 -10.47 6.62 6.43
CA MET A 89 -11.10 5.28 6.50
C MET A 89 -12.31 5.26 7.44
N PHE A 90 -12.24 5.95 8.58
CA PHE A 90 -13.39 6.08 9.49
C PHE A 90 -14.51 6.91 8.87
N GLU A 91 -14.19 8.04 8.23
CA GLU A 91 -15.16 8.89 7.54
C GLU A 91 -15.92 8.10 6.46
N VAL A 92 -15.20 7.34 5.62
CA VAL A 92 -15.82 6.50 4.59
C VAL A 92 -16.63 5.36 5.21
N ALA A 93 -16.12 4.71 6.26
CA ALA A 93 -16.86 3.66 6.96
C ALA A 93 -18.16 4.19 7.60
N ALA A 94 -18.17 5.43 8.12
CA ALA A 94 -19.36 6.07 8.66
C ALA A 94 -20.44 6.29 7.60
N LYS A 95 -20.06 6.70 6.39
CA LYS A 95 -20.98 6.83 5.25
C LYS A 95 -21.60 5.49 4.83
N LEU A 96 -20.99 4.38 5.21
CA LEU A 96 -21.45 3.03 4.92
C LEU A 96 -22.34 2.43 6.02
N LEU A 97 -22.47 3.09 7.19
CA LEU A 97 -23.29 2.58 8.30
C LEU A 97 -24.76 2.38 7.88
N GLU A 98 -25.36 3.37 7.23
CA GLU A 98 -26.75 3.29 6.75
C GLU A 98 -26.92 2.19 5.70
N LYS A 99 -26.03 2.14 4.70
CA LYS A 99 -26.04 1.13 3.64
C LYS A 99 -26.05 -0.31 4.19
N TYR A 100 -25.29 -0.54 5.25
CA TYR A 100 -25.14 -1.86 5.84
C TYR A 100 -26.01 -2.07 7.09
N ASP A 101 -26.92 -1.14 7.41
CA ASP A 101 -27.72 -1.20 8.65
C ASP A 101 -26.86 -1.50 9.88
N ALA A 102 -25.74 -0.78 9.99
CA ALA A 102 -24.75 -0.93 11.04
C ALA A 102 -24.79 0.29 11.98
N ASN A 103 -24.43 0.06 13.24
CA ASN A 103 -24.66 1.02 14.32
C ASN A 103 -23.38 1.75 14.76
N PHE A 104 -22.21 1.13 14.58
CA PHE A 104 -20.92 1.67 15.00
C PHE A 104 -19.74 1.05 14.22
N ILE A 105 -18.55 1.61 14.42
CA ILE A 105 -17.33 1.20 13.70
C ILE A 105 -16.31 0.66 14.70
N ILE A 106 -15.59 -0.40 14.33
CA ILE A 106 -14.48 -0.93 15.10
C ILE A 106 -13.17 -0.89 14.32
N SER A 107 -12.05 -0.78 15.04
CA SER A 107 -10.71 -0.90 14.45
C SER A 107 -9.78 -1.75 15.33
N GLY A 108 -8.76 -2.33 14.70
CA GLY A 108 -7.65 -2.99 15.39
C GLY A 108 -6.59 -2.03 15.93
N GLU A 109 -6.90 -0.75 16.13
CA GLU A 109 -5.93 0.20 16.69
C GLU A 109 -5.67 -0.10 18.17
N VAL A 110 -4.39 -0.12 18.56
CA VAL A 110 -3.95 -0.39 19.93
C VAL A 110 -3.19 0.82 20.45
N LEU A 111 -3.60 1.35 21.61
CA LEU A 111 -2.95 2.50 22.25
C LEU A 111 -1.44 2.27 22.44
N GLY A 112 -0.61 3.17 21.92
CA GLY A 112 0.85 3.15 22.02
C GLY A 112 1.56 2.13 21.11
N GLN A 113 0.82 1.40 20.26
CA GLN A 113 1.39 0.33 19.43
C GLN A 113 2.20 0.85 18.23
N ARG A 114 1.77 1.97 17.65
CA ARG A 114 2.47 2.71 16.59
C ARG A 114 2.78 4.13 17.05
N PRO A 115 4.07 4.54 17.08
CA PRO A 115 4.45 5.86 17.60
C PRO A 115 3.78 7.03 16.86
N MET A 116 3.61 6.93 15.55
CA MET A 116 3.07 8.01 14.71
C MET A 116 1.54 8.10 14.76
N SER A 117 0.83 6.97 14.64
CA SER A 117 -0.63 6.99 14.42
C SER A 117 -1.47 6.47 15.58
N GLN A 118 -0.88 5.84 16.60
CA GLN A 118 -1.64 5.18 17.67
C GLN A 118 -1.23 5.63 19.08
N ASN A 119 -0.56 6.77 19.22
CA ASN A 119 -0.44 7.43 20.53
C ASN A 119 -1.76 8.16 20.88
N TYR A 120 -1.95 8.54 22.14
CA TYR A 120 -3.21 9.14 22.61
C TYR A 120 -3.64 10.37 21.79
N ILE A 121 -2.68 11.26 21.48
CA ILE A 121 -2.93 12.48 20.70
C ILE A 121 -3.34 12.13 19.27
N ALA A 122 -2.64 11.19 18.63
CA ALA A 122 -2.95 10.74 17.28
C ALA A 122 -4.34 10.09 17.19
N LEU A 123 -4.72 9.26 18.17
CA LEU A 123 -6.07 8.67 18.21
C LEU A 123 -7.15 9.75 18.38
N GLY A 124 -6.89 10.77 19.22
CA GLY A 124 -7.75 11.95 19.35
C GLY A 124 -7.93 12.68 18.03
N LYS A 125 -6.82 12.96 17.33
CA LYS A 125 -6.83 13.64 16.04
C LYS A 125 -7.54 12.84 14.95
N VAL A 126 -7.38 11.52 14.91
CA VAL A 126 -8.13 10.64 13.99
C VAL A 126 -9.63 10.76 14.23
N MET A 127 -10.07 10.79 15.49
CA MET A 127 -11.48 10.96 15.82
C MET A 127 -12.01 12.31 15.30
N GLU A 128 -11.33 13.42 15.64
CA GLU A 128 -11.70 14.77 15.22
C GLU A 128 -11.80 14.89 13.69
N LEU A 129 -10.74 14.48 12.98
CA LEU A 129 -10.67 14.58 11.52
C LEU A 129 -11.69 13.68 10.81
N SER A 130 -12.05 12.54 11.41
CA SER A 130 -13.03 11.62 10.81
C SER A 130 -14.47 12.14 10.89
N GLY A 131 -14.77 13.03 11.84
CA GLY A 131 -16.13 13.46 12.15
C GLY A 131 -17.03 12.36 12.76
N VAL A 132 -16.44 11.24 13.22
CA VAL A 132 -17.17 10.05 13.72
C VAL A 132 -16.83 9.69 15.17
N GLU A 133 -16.39 10.69 15.95
CA GLU A 133 -15.70 10.53 17.24
C GLU A 133 -16.36 9.50 18.18
N ASP A 134 -17.68 9.60 18.34
CA ASP A 134 -18.40 8.90 19.40
C ASP A 134 -18.90 7.50 18.99
N LEU A 135 -18.68 7.07 17.74
CA LEU A 135 -19.09 5.75 17.24
C LEU A 135 -17.92 4.79 16.99
N ILE A 136 -16.69 5.21 17.27
CA ILE A 136 -15.51 4.37 17.07
C ILE A 136 -15.22 3.58 18.34
N VAL A 137 -15.19 2.26 18.25
CA VAL A 137 -14.71 1.38 19.33
C VAL A 137 -13.36 0.81 18.91
N ARG A 138 -12.41 0.79 19.85
CA ARG A 138 -11.08 0.18 19.68
C ARG A 138 -10.97 -1.01 20.60
N PRO A 139 -11.50 -2.20 20.24
CA PRO A 139 -11.75 -3.30 21.18
C PRO A 139 -10.52 -3.73 21.97
N LEU A 140 -9.34 -3.61 21.35
CA LEU A 140 -8.08 -4.06 21.93
C LEU A 140 -7.56 -3.14 23.05
N SER A 141 -7.93 -1.87 23.06
CA SER A 141 -7.47 -0.88 24.05
C SER A 141 -8.62 -0.11 24.71
N ALA A 142 -9.86 -0.57 24.55
CA ALA A 142 -11.06 0.17 24.95
C ALA A 142 -11.11 0.45 26.47
N LYS A 143 -10.58 -0.47 27.30
CA LYS A 143 -10.51 -0.29 28.75
C LYS A 143 -9.62 0.88 29.17
N LEU A 144 -8.69 1.29 28.31
CA LEU A 144 -7.71 2.38 28.53
C LEU A 144 -8.15 3.72 27.93
N LEU A 145 -9.29 3.75 27.23
CA LEU A 145 -9.79 4.94 26.55
C LEU A 145 -11.15 5.37 27.14
N PRO A 146 -11.53 6.65 26.98
CA PRO A 146 -12.88 7.11 27.34
C PRO A 146 -13.96 6.26 26.65
N PRO A 147 -15.07 5.93 27.34
CA PRO A 147 -16.14 5.15 26.74
C PRO A 147 -16.85 5.93 25.65
N THR A 148 -16.92 5.35 24.45
CA THR A 148 -17.71 5.88 23.32
C THR A 148 -19.17 5.46 23.42
N LYS A 149 -20.06 6.03 22.59
CA LYS A 149 -21.50 5.77 22.61
C LYS A 149 -21.85 4.27 22.65
N PRO A 150 -21.26 3.38 21.82
CA PRO A 150 -21.60 1.96 21.86
C PRO A 150 -21.37 1.31 23.23
N ILE A 151 -20.37 1.80 23.98
CA ILE A 151 -20.08 1.33 25.33
C ILE A 151 -21.04 1.97 26.35
N ARG A 152 -21.27 3.28 26.27
CA ARG A 152 -22.12 4.02 27.23
C ARG A 152 -23.58 3.56 27.17
N GLU A 153 -24.07 3.24 25.97
CA GLU A 153 -25.44 2.77 25.73
C GLU A 153 -25.59 1.25 25.92
N GLY A 154 -24.52 0.54 26.30
CA GLY A 154 -24.55 -0.91 26.54
C GLY A 154 -24.68 -1.77 25.28
N TRP A 155 -24.39 -1.21 24.09
CA TRP A 155 -24.37 -1.99 22.83
C TRP A 155 -23.17 -2.93 22.77
N VAL A 156 -22.07 -2.54 23.41
CA VAL A 156 -20.83 -3.30 23.57
C VAL A 156 -20.51 -3.36 25.06
N ASP A 157 -20.32 -4.57 25.58
CA ASP A 157 -19.93 -4.78 26.97
C ASP A 157 -18.43 -4.46 27.15
N ARG A 158 -18.14 -3.40 27.91
CA ARG A 158 -16.78 -2.94 28.19
C ARG A 158 -15.94 -4.01 28.91
N GLU A 159 -16.56 -4.83 29.75
CA GLU A 159 -15.83 -5.83 30.55
C GLU A 159 -15.28 -6.96 29.69
N GLN A 160 -15.93 -7.23 28.56
CA GLN A 160 -15.48 -8.20 27.55
C GLN A 160 -14.46 -7.61 26.54
N LEU A 161 -14.15 -6.31 26.64
CA LEU A 161 -13.09 -5.67 25.85
C LEU A 161 -11.72 -5.78 26.54
N LEU A 162 -10.67 -5.35 25.84
CA LEU A 162 -9.29 -5.50 26.30
C LEU A 162 -8.62 -4.17 26.70
N ASP A 163 -7.50 -4.31 27.38
CA ASP A 163 -6.61 -3.27 27.91
C ASP A 163 -5.18 -3.42 27.34
N ILE A 164 -5.06 -3.81 26.08
CA ILE A 164 -3.76 -3.92 25.40
C ILE A 164 -3.23 -2.52 25.10
N GLN A 165 -1.95 -2.31 25.43
CA GLN A 165 -1.20 -1.11 25.07
C GLN A 165 0.28 -1.40 24.83
N GLY A 166 0.93 -0.47 24.13
CA GLY A 166 2.35 -0.48 23.85
C GLY A 166 2.71 -1.30 22.62
N ARG A 167 4.02 -1.48 22.39
CA ARG A 167 4.55 -2.01 21.12
C ARG A 167 4.59 -3.54 21.03
N SER A 168 4.42 -4.25 22.13
CA SER A 168 4.47 -5.72 22.15
C SER A 168 3.20 -6.30 21.51
N ARG A 169 3.37 -7.36 20.73
CA ARG A 169 2.24 -8.16 20.17
C ARG A 169 2.04 -9.50 20.87
N LYS A 170 2.77 -9.76 21.95
CA LYS A 170 2.78 -11.07 22.62
C LYS A 170 1.38 -11.48 23.09
N ARG A 171 0.62 -10.55 23.67
CA ARG A 171 -0.73 -10.82 24.16
C ARG A 171 -1.71 -11.08 23.01
N GLN A 172 -1.62 -10.30 21.93
CA GLN A 172 -2.43 -10.53 20.74
C GLN A 172 -2.18 -11.91 20.14
N MET A 173 -0.92 -12.32 20.00
CA MET A 173 -0.57 -13.64 19.46
C MET A 173 -1.09 -14.78 20.36
N ALA A 174 -0.93 -14.67 21.67
CA ALA A 174 -1.48 -15.66 22.61
C ALA A 174 -3.01 -15.78 22.51
N LEU A 175 -3.72 -14.66 22.33
CA LEU A 175 -5.18 -14.68 22.14
C LEU A 175 -5.58 -15.32 20.81
N MET A 176 -4.82 -15.11 19.72
CA MET A 176 -5.11 -15.78 18.45
C MET A 176 -4.95 -17.30 18.57
N GLU A 177 -3.91 -17.76 19.28
CA GLU A 177 -3.72 -19.18 19.57
C GLU A 177 -4.89 -19.74 20.40
N GLU A 178 -5.35 -19.02 21.42
CA GLU A 178 -6.53 -19.40 22.23
C GLU A 178 -7.81 -19.49 21.38
N TYR A 179 -7.98 -18.59 20.40
CA TYR A 179 -9.09 -18.64 19.45
C TYR A 179 -8.93 -19.68 18.34
N GLY A 180 -7.80 -20.40 18.28
CA GLY A 180 -7.52 -21.36 17.22
C GLY A 180 -7.28 -20.73 15.85
N ILE A 181 -6.97 -19.43 15.79
CA ILE A 181 -6.72 -18.69 14.54
C ILE A 181 -5.22 -18.76 14.24
N VAL A 182 -4.84 -19.75 13.44
CA VAL A 182 -3.43 -20.12 13.20
C VAL A 182 -2.84 -19.54 11.91
N GLU A 183 -3.69 -19.22 10.92
CA GLU A 183 -3.25 -18.67 9.64
C GLU A 183 -3.52 -17.17 9.55
N TYR A 184 -2.53 -16.36 9.98
CA TYR A 184 -2.53 -14.91 9.76
C TYR A 184 -1.19 -14.43 9.17
N PRO A 185 -1.21 -13.32 8.40
CA PRO A 185 0.03 -12.72 7.90
C PRO A 185 0.98 -12.38 9.05
N SER A 186 2.27 -12.69 8.89
CA SER A 186 3.29 -12.30 9.85
C SER A 186 3.19 -10.78 10.15
N PRO A 187 3.14 -10.36 11.42
CA PRO A 187 3.10 -8.94 11.77
C PRO A 187 4.37 -8.25 11.27
N GLY A 188 4.29 -7.41 10.24
CA GLY A 188 5.51 -6.75 9.73
C GLY A 188 5.44 -6.12 8.35
N GLY A 189 4.44 -6.43 7.53
CA GLY A 189 4.22 -5.72 6.26
C GLY A 189 3.72 -4.30 6.52
N GLY A 190 4.64 -3.33 6.55
CA GLY A 190 4.28 -1.90 6.60
C GLY A 190 3.55 -1.47 5.33
N CYS A 191 2.86 -0.33 5.37
CA CYS A 191 2.31 0.29 4.17
C CYS A 191 3.44 0.62 3.18
N MET A 192 3.23 0.46 1.86
CA MET A 192 4.23 0.77 0.83
C MET A 192 4.81 2.19 0.98
N LEU A 193 3.99 3.14 1.43
CA LEU A 193 4.38 4.54 1.72
C LEU A 193 5.38 4.71 2.87
N THR A 194 5.69 3.61 3.56
CA THR A 194 6.70 3.54 4.60
C THR A 194 7.95 2.79 4.15
N GLU A 195 7.93 2.12 3.00
CA GLU A 195 9.13 1.50 2.43
C GLU A 195 10.02 2.59 1.85
N PRO A 196 11.28 2.73 2.31
CA PRO A 196 12.13 3.85 1.94
C PRO A 196 12.28 4.03 0.42
N ASN A 197 12.63 2.98 -0.33
CA ASN A 197 12.94 3.13 -1.75
C ASN A 197 11.70 3.55 -2.54
N TYR A 198 10.59 2.86 -2.34
CA TYR A 198 9.32 3.17 -2.99
C TYR A 198 8.85 4.58 -2.66
N SER A 199 8.96 5.00 -1.40
CA SER A 199 8.61 6.35 -0.98
C SER A 199 9.48 7.41 -1.65
N TYR A 200 10.78 7.14 -1.83
CA TYR A 200 11.67 8.03 -2.55
C TYR A 200 11.28 8.15 -4.02
N ARG A 201 10.97 7.03 -4.68
CA ARG A 201 10.48 7.01 -6.07
C ARG A 201 9.14 7.74 -6.23
N LEU A 202 8.20 7.53 -5.33
CA LEU A 202 6.90 8.20 -5.35
C LEU A 202 7.05 9.70 -5.06
N LYS A 203 7.98 10.09 -4.18
CA LYS A 203 8.33 11.49 -3.94
C LYS A 203 8.93 12.15 -5.19
N THR A 204 9.71 11.41 -5.98
CA THR A 204 10.19 11.87 -7.28
C THR A 204 9.03 12.16 -8.23
N LEU A 205 8.04 11.27 -8.33
CA LEU A 205 6.84 11.50 -9.13
C LEU A 205 6.02 12.71 -8.63
N GLU A 206 5.88 12.84 -7.31
CA GLU A 206 5.21 13.99 -6.69
C GLU A 206 5.89 15.32 -7.04
N ASN A 207 7.21 15.38 -6.93
CA ASN A 207 7.97 16.60 -7.23
C ASN A 207 7.85 17.02 -8.70
N ASP A 208 7.57 16.07 -9.59
CA ASP A 208 7.35 16.30 -11.00
C ASP A 208 5.87 16.59 -11.33
N GLY A 209 4.98 16.62 -10.33
CA GLY A 209 3.55 16.90 -10.50
C GLY A 209 2.69 15.70 -10.89
N PHE A 210 3.21 14.47 -10.74
CA PHE A 210 2.51 13.25 -11.14
C PHE A 210 1.82 12.50 -9.99
N LEU A 211 1.73 13.08 -8.79
CA LEU A 211 0.96 12.50 -7.69
C LEU A 211 -0.54 12.79 -7.84
N GLU A 212 -1.16 12.27 -8.90
CA GLU A 212 -2.60 12.34 -9.15
C GLU A 212 -3.16 10.99 -9.65
N ASP A 213 -4.44 10.73 -9.40
CA ASP A 213 -5.11 9.45 -9.67
C ASP A 213 -5.06 9.03 -11.16
N ASN A 214 -5.16 9.99 -12.08
CA ASN A 214 -5.00 9.77 -13.52
C ASN A 214 -3.60 9.27 -13.92
N TYR A 215 -2.59 9.50 -13.08
CA TYR A 215 -1.23 9.00 -13.25
C TYR A 215 -0.93 7.76 -12.39
N SER A 216 -1.95 7.11 -11.83
CA SER A 216 -1.78 5.99 -10.90
C SER A 216 -0.99 4.81 -11.47
N PHE A 217 -0.96 4.63 -12.79
CA PHE A 217 -0.10 3.64 -13.44
C PHE A 217 1.39 3.87 -13.13
N LEU A 218 1.84 5.12 -12.97
CA LEU A 218 3.21 5.44 -12.52
C LEU A 218 3.45 4.99 -11.08
N PHE A 219 2.44 5.08 -10.20
CA PHE A 219 2.54 4.61 -8.81
C PHE A 219 2.75 3.10 -8.75
N HIS A 220 2.12 2.36 -9.67
CA HIS A 220 2.27 0.91 -9.79
C HIS A 220 3.60 0.54 -10.43
N LEU A 221 3.99 1.18 -11.53
CA LEU A 221 5.29 0.97 -12.17
C LEU A 221 6.46 1.25 -11.21
N ALA A 222 6.36 2.28 -10.37
CA ALA A 222 7.39 2.62 -9.39
C ALA A 222 7.63 1.53 -8.32
N LYS A 223 6.70 0.59 -8.11
CA LYS A 223 6.85 -0.54 -7.19
C LYS A 223 7.84 -1.58 -7.68
N TYR A 224 7.96 -1.72 -9.00
CA TYR A 224 8.66 -2.84 -9.61
C TYR A 224 10.02 -2.42 -10.16
N GLY A 225 10.93 -3.39 -10.22
CA GLY A 225 12.20 -3.23 -10.91
C GLY A 225 13.02 -1.99 -10.51
N ARG A 226 13.60 -1.35 -11.51
CA ARG A 226 14.44 -0.16 -11.42
C ARG A 226 13.69 1.01 -12.02
N PHE A 227 13.78 2.16 -11.37
CA PHE A 227 13.19 3.41 -11.83
C PHE A 227 14.32 4.38 -12.16
N PHE A 228 14.28 4.95 -13.35
CA PHE A 228 15.21 5.98 -13.80
C PHE A 228 14.43 7.22 -14.20
N ARG A 229 14.90 8.38 -13.76
CA ARG A 229 14.33 9.68 -14.12
C ARG A 229 15.34 10.42 -14.99
N MET A 230 14.98 10.68 -16.24
CA MET A 230 15.86 11.43 -17.16
C MET A 230 15.76 12.91 -16.85
N GLU A 231 14.52 13.40 -16.87
CA GLU A 231 14.10 14.75 -16.47
C GLU A 231 12.64 14.70 -15.96
N SER A 232 12.09 15.87 -15.63
CA SER A 232 10.71 15.97 -15.13
C SER A 232 9.72 15.35 -16.12
N GLY A 233 8.99 14.33 -15.68
CA GLY A 233 8.00 13.63 -16.52
C GLY A 233 8.56 12.65 -17.55
N LYS A 234 9.88 12.37 -17.54
CA LYS A 234 10.52 11.40 -18.44
C LYS A 234 11.17 10.27 -17.67
N TYR A 235 10.64 9.07 -17.85
CA TYR A 235 10.93 7.93 -16.98
C TYR A 235 11.26 6.68 -17.78
N LEU A 236 12.13 5.84 -17.22
CA LEU A 236 12.34 4.46 -17.66
C LEU A 236 12.14 3.51 -16.47
N PHE A 237 11.32 2.49 -16.66
CA PHE A 237 11.06 1.41 -15.71
C PHE A 237 11.64 0.13 -16.28
N VAL A 238 12.54 -0.53 -15.53
CA VAL A 238 13.30 -1.70 -16.01
C VAL A 238 13.18 -2.85 -15.03
N GLY A 239 12.62 -3.97 -15.45
CA GLY A 239 12.43 -5.13 -14.56
C GLY A 239 13.75 -5.71 -14.03
N ARG A 240 13.74 -6.22 -12.79
CA ARG A 240 14.89 -6.94 -12.19
C ARG A 240 14.72 -8.44 -12.31
N GLU A 241 13.50 -8.91 -12.13
CA GLU A 241 13.14 -10.33 -12.10
C GLU A 241 11.96 -10.63 -13.03
N HIS A 242 11.59 -11.90 -13.15
CA HIS A 242 10.51 -12.32 -14.05
C HIS A 242 9.17 -11.65 -13.70
N ASP A 243 8.81 -11.62 -12.43
CA ASP A 243 7.55 -11.03 -11.96
C ASP A 243 7.51 -9.51 -12.20
N ASP A 244 8.63 -8.81 -12.02
CA ASP A 244 8.75 -7.40 -12.40
C ASP A 244 8.48 -7.22 -13.90
N ASN A 245 9.05 -8.07 -14.75
CA ASN A 245 8.89 -7.97 -16.21
C ASN A 245 7.43 -8.13 -16.63
N LEU A 246 6.73 -9.10 -16.02
CA LEU A 246 5.30 -9.31 -16.24
C LEU A 246 4.52 -8.07 -15.83
N LYS A 247 4.76 -7.56 -14.62
CA LYS A 247 4.03 -6.40 -14.08
C LYS A 247 4.31 -5.10 -14.82
N ILE A 248 5.55 -4.85 -15.23
CA ILE A 248 5.90 -3.67 -16.04
C ILE A 248 5.25 -3.75 -17.42
N SER A 249 5.22 -4.94 -18.04
CA SER A 249 4.64 -5.14 -19.37
C SER A 249 3.12 -4.92 -19.42
N GLU A 250 2.40 -5.07 -18.30
CA GLU A 250 0.98 -4.72 -18.19
C GLU A 250 0.72 -3.23 -18.50
N TYR A 251 1.73 -2.37 -18.38
CA TYR A 251 1.62 -0.91 -18.58
C TYR A 251 2.26 -0.41 -19.89
N LYS A 252 2.63 -1.31 -20.81
CA LYS A 252 3.30 -0.91 -22.07
C LYS A 252 2.52 0.13 -22.88
N ASP A 253 1.18 0.05 -22.86
CA ASP A 253 0.31 0.91 -23.67
C ASP A 253 0.14 2.31 -23.07
N PHE A 254 0.60 2.53 -21.82
CA PHE A 254 0.69 3.85 -21.19
C PHE A 254 2.03 4.55 -21.47
N GLY A 255 3.01 3.83 -22.02
CA GLY A 255 4.35 4.33 -22.31
C GLY A 255 4.52 4.81 -23.76
N SER A 256 5.58 5.59 -23.99
CA SER A 256 6.07 5.95 -25.33
C SER A 256 7.13 4.98 -25.85
N LEU A 257 7.67 4.14 -24.96
CA LEU A 257 8.70 3.15 -25.27
C LEU A 257 8.39 1.83 -24.56
N TYR A 258 8.52 0.73 -25.30
CA TYR A 258 8.48 -0.62 -24.76
C TYR A 258 9.59 -1.46 -25.40
N ILE A 259 10.45 -2.06 -24.57
CA ILE A 259 11.56 -2.92 -25.00
C ILE A 259 11.46 -4.27 -24.32
N VAL A 260 11.57 -5.34 -25.12
CA VAL A 260 11.69 -6.73 -24.66
C VAL A 260 12.68 -7.49 -25.53
N GLY A 261 13.07 -8.70 -25.12
CA GLY A 261 14.03 -9.50 -25.87
C GLY A 261 13.49 -10.05 -27.20
N ALA A 262 14.29 -9.93 -28.26
CA ALA A 262 14.08 -10.64 -29.53
C ALA A 262 14.85 -11.97 -29.51
N GLY A 263 14.49 -12.86 -28.59
CA GLY A 263 15.21 -14.14 -28.39
C GLY A 263 16.37 -14.09 -27.39
N THR A 264 16.95 -12.91 -27.11
CA THR A 264 17.87 -12.73 -25.97
C THR A 264 17.08 -12.49 -24.67
N PRO A 265 17.18 -13.35 -23.64
CA PRO A 265 16.49 -13.11 -22.38
C PRO A 265 17.01 -11.84 -21.70
N GLY A 266 16.10 -10.96 -21.33
CA GLY A 266 16.40 -9.67 -20.71
C GLY A 266 15.19 -9.06 -20.02
N PRO A 267 15.34 -7.84 -19.48
CA PRO A 267 14.26 -7.17 -18.77
C PRO A 267 13.15 -6.70 -19.72
N ALA A 268 11.95 -6.49 -19.20
CA ALA A 268 11.01 -5.57 -19.82
C ALA A 268 11.40 -4.14 -19.46
N VAL A 269 11.37 -3.24 -20.45
CA VAL A 269 11.55 -1.79 -20.26
C VAL A 269 10.29 -1.08 -20.71
N VAL A 270 9.73 -0.23 -19.87
CA VAL A 270 8.67 0.72 -20.25
C VAL A 270 9.19 2.13 -20.01
N GLY A 271 9.11 2.97 -21.04
CA GLY A 271 9.42 4.39 -20.95
C GLY A 271 8.17 5.25 -21.03
N TYR A 272 8.13 6.32 -20.24
CA TYR A 272 7.02 7.27 -20.17
C TYR A 272 7.51 8.69 -20.43
N GLY A 273 6.65 9.51 -21.04
CA GLY A 273 6.94 10.89 -21.42
C GLY A 273 7.47 11.02 -22.85
N ASP A 274 7.78 12.24 -23.25
CA ASP A 274 8.31 12.56 -24.59
C ASP A 274 9.82 12.28 -24.67
N LEU A 275 10.19 11.00 -24.71
CA LEU A 275 11.59 10.57 -24.67
C LEU A 275 12.35 11.01 -25.93
N THR A 276 13.52 11.62 -25.74
CA THR A 276 14.42 11.95 -26.86
C THR A 276 15.03 10.68 -27.46
N LYS A 277 15.65 10.81 -28.62
CA LYS A 277 16.37 9.70 -29.26
C LYS A 277 17.47 9.15 -28.34
N GLU A 278 18.19 10.02 -27.64
CA GLU A 278 19.26 9.65 -26.71
C GLU A 278 18.71 8.89 -25.50
N GLU A 279 17.53 9.27 -25.00
CA GLU A 279 16.86 8.60 -23.88
C GLU A 279 16.30 7.23 -24.29
N ILE A 280 15.79 7.11 -25.52
CA ILE A 280 15.39 5.81 -26.11
C ILE A 280 16.61 4.91 -26.28
N ILE A 281 17.74 5.44 -26.77
CA ILE A 281 19.00 4.70 -26.85
C ILE A 281 19.43 4.24 -25.46
N PHE A 282 19.33 5.10 -24.44
CA PHE A 282 19.63 4.71 -23.07
C PHE A 282 18.71 3.56 -22.58
N GLY A 283 17.42 3.57 -22.95
CA GLY A 283 16.53 2.43 -22.72
C GLY A 283 17.03 1.11 -23.33
N LYS A 284 17.54 1.16 -24.57
CA LYS A 284 18.17 0.01 -25.25
C LYS A 284 19.46 -0.44 -24.56
N GLU A 285 20.29 0.51 -24.14
CA GLU A 285 21.51 0.22 -23.36
C GLU A 285 21.16 -0.45 -22.02
N LEU A 286 20.12 0.00 -21.32
CA LEU A 286 19.64 -0.63 -20.08
C LEU A 286 19.14 -2.05 -20.32
N PHE A 287 18.39 -2.28 -21.41
CA PHE A 287 18.00 -3.63 -21.82
C PHE A 287 19.23 -4.52 -22.01
N ALA A 288 20.18 -4.12 -22.86
CA ALA A 288 21.38 -4.91 -23.15
C ALA A 288 22.22 -5.16 -21.88
N ARG A 289 22.42 -4.14 -21.04
CA ARG A 289 23.18 -4.20 -19.78
C ARG A 289 22.62 -5.22 -18.78
N TYR A 290 21.30 -5.33 -18.70
CA TYR A 290 20.62 -6.24 -17.76
C TYR A 290 20.13 -7.54 -18.41
N SER A 291 20.30 -7.69 -19.72
CA SER A 291 20.04 -8.94 -20.43
C SER A 291 21.14 -9.99 -20.16
N LYS A 292 20.95 -11.19 -20.69
CA LYS A 292 21.98 -12.25 -20.66
C LYS A 292 23.29 -11.84 -21.35
N SER A 293 23.27 -10.91 -22.32
CA SER A 293 24.49 -10.42 -22.97
C SER A 293 25.35 -9.59 -22.02
N LYS A 294 24.74 -9.00 -20.97
CA LYS A 294 25.37 -8.08 -20.02
C LYS A 294 26.06 -6.88 -20.70
N GLY A 295 25.61 -6.53 -21.91
CA GLY A 295 26.23 -5.51 -22.75
C GLY A 295 27.60 -5.88 -23.33
N LYS A 296 28.04 -7.15 -23.28
CA LYS A 296 29.36 -7.59 -23.75
C LYS A 296 29.40 -7.98 -25.22
N SER A 297 28.24 -8.12 -25.85
CA SER A 297 28.07 -8.45 -27.25
C SER A 297 26.91 -7.66 -27.81
N ASN A 298 26.80 -7.62 -29.14
CA ASN A 298 25.61 -7.11 -29.77
C ASN A 298 24.37 -7.83 -29.23
N THR A 299 23.28 -7.09 -29.09
CA THR A 299 22.06 -7.56 -28.44
C THR A 299 20.85 -7.15 -29.26
N GLU A 300 20.10 -8.14 -29.74
CA GLU A 300 18.82 -7.94 -30.41
C GLU A 300 17.68 -7.79 -29.41
N MET A 301 16.77 -6.86 -29.70
CA MET A 301 15.60 -6.56 -28.89
C MET A 301 14.43 -6.10 -29.76
N VAL A 302 13.21 -6.22 -29.23
CA VAL A 302 12.01 -5.65 -29.86
C VAL A 302 11.75 -4.31 -29.20
N VAL A 303 11.73 -3.24 -29.98
CA VAL A 303 11.42 -1.87 -29.56
C VAL A 303 10.14 -1.41 -30.24
N ASN A 304 9.09 -1.18 -29.45
CA ASN A 304 7.76 -0.80 -29.95
C ASN A 304 7.25 -1.72 -31.09
N GLY A 305 7.55 -3.02 -31.00
CA GLY A 305 7.15 -4.03 -31.99
C GLY A 305 8.12 -4.22 -33.17
N VAL A 306 9.19 -3.43 -33.26
CA VAL A 306 10.20 -3.54 -34.32
C VAL A 306 11.48 -4.18 -33.75
N ILE A 307 12.05 -5.15 -34.47
CA ILE A 307 13.34 -5.73 -34.08
C ILE A 307 14.44 -4.72 -34.37
N GLU A 308 15.26 -4.43 -33.35
CA GLU A 308 16.43 -3.58 -33.42
C GLU A 308 17.62 -4.26 -32.73
N GLU A 309 18.83 -3.80 -33.05
CA GLU A 309 20.08 -4.28 -32.47
C GLU A 309 20.86 -3.10 -31.87
N ILE A 310 21.52 -3.33 -30.75
CA ILE A 310 22.53 -2.40 -30.20
C ILE A 310 23.87 -3.11 -30.10
N GLU A 311 24.95 -2.39 -30.41
CA GLU A 311 26.32 -2.87 -30.28
C GLU A 311 26.69 -3.13 -28.80
N ALA A 312 27.80 -3.84 -28.59
CA ALA A 312 28.38 -4.01 -27.26
C ALA A 312 28.60 -2.65 -26.58
N LEU A 313 28.31 -2.59 -25.28
CA LEU A 313 28.32 -1.36 -24.50
C LEU A 313 29.71 -1.06 -23.94
N ASP A 314 30.08 0.22 -23.87
CA ASP A 314 31.14 0.65 -22.96
C ASP A 314 30.65 0.58 -21.51
N GLU A 315 31.22 -0.37 -20.76
CA GLU A 315 30.87 -0.62 -19.36
C GLU A 315 31.05 0.62 -18.47
N LYS A 316 32.05 1.46 -18.75
CA LYS A 316 32.27 2.67 -17.95
C LYS A 316 31.15 3.68 -18.18
N SER A 317 30.87 3.98 -19.44
CA SER A 317 29.83 4.94 -19.84
C SER A 317 28.44 4.54 -19.31
N ILE A 318 28.04 3.27 -19.47
CA ILE A 318 26.71 2.82 -19.01
C ILE A 318 26.58 2.88 -17.48
N ASN A 319 27.63 2.54 -16.74
CA ASN A 319 27.60 2.61 -15.28
C ASN A 319 27.52 4.06 -14.77
N GLU A 320 28.17 5.02 -15.45
CA GLU A 320 28.03 6.45 -15.15
C GLU A 320 26.61 6.95 -15.39
N LYS A 321 25.97 6.58 -16.52
CA LYS A 321 24.57 6.92 -16.80
C LYS A 321 23.61 6.30 -15.79
N ILE A 322 23.78 5.02 -15.45
CA ILE A 322 22.97 4.35 -14.41
C ILE A 322 23.07 5.10 -13.09
N LYS A 323 24.29 5.43 -12.64
CA LYS A 323 24.50 6.18 -11.40
C LYS A 323 23.87 7.58 -11.45
N LYS A 324 23.88 8.23 -12.61
CA LYS A 324 23.31 9.56 -12.80
C LYS A 324 21.78 9.57 -12.73
N TYR A 325 21.12 8.58 -13.34
CA TYR A 325 19.67 8.64 -13.59
C TYR A 325 18.83 7.71 -12.71
N GLN A 326 19.44 6.69 -12.10
CA GLN A 326 18.69 5.74 -11.30
C GLN A 326 18.17 6.38 -10.01
N VAL A 327 16.86 6.26 -9.79
CA VAL A 327 16.18 6.76 -8.59
C VAL A 327 16.25 5.69 -7.51
N ILE A 328 17.26 5.82 -6.66
CA ILE A 328 17.52 4.98 -5.49
C ILE A 328 17.99 5.87 -4.33
N LEU A 329 17.67 5.46 -3.10
CA LEU A 329 18.08 6.16 -1.88
C LEU A 329 19.58 6.12 -1.62
#